data_AF-A0A0F8Z2T6-F1
#
_entry.id   AF-A0A0F8Z2T6-F1
#
_cell.length_a   1.000
_cell.length_b   1.000
_cell.length_c   1.000
_cell.angle_alpha   90.00
_cell.angle_beta   90.00
_cell.angle_gamma   90.00
#
_symmetry.space_group_name_H-M   'P 1'
#
loop_
_entity.id
_entity.type
_entity.pdbx_description
1 polymer ?
#
loop_
_entity_poly.entity_id
_entity_poly.type
_entity_poly.pdbx_seq_one_letter_code
_entity_poly.pdbx_strand_id
1 'polypeptide(L)'
;MSPLYQKQHLQIYNSLSGTKEVFKPLLEGNVGMYVCGPTVYSNVHLGNVRTFMSFDMAFRYLKHLGYKVRYVRNITDAGHLEDDADQGEDKIAKKARLEQIEPMEVVQQYTIDFHNILQKFN
;
A
#
# COMPACT_ATOMS: atom_id res chain seq x y z
N MET A 1 -25.90 -15.34 -9.83
CA MET A 1 -24.95 -16.44 -9.49
C MET A 1 -24.58 -16.31 -8.01
N SER A 2 -24.46 -17.42 -7.28
CA SER A 2 -23.93 -17.40 -5.91
C SER A 2 -22.45 -16.98 -5.92
N PRO A 3 -21.96 -16.20 -4.93
CA PRO A 3 -20.56 -15.77 -4.87
C PRO A 3 -19.60 -16.96 -4.83
N LEU A 4 -18.47 -16.86 -5.55
CA LEU A 4 -17.48 -17.94 -5.64
C LEU A 4 -16.84 -18.24 -4.27
N TYR A 5 -16.73 -17.25 -3.39
CA TYR A 5 -16.17 -17.43 -2.05
C TYR A 5 -16.96 -18.42 -1.16
N GLN A 6 -18.22 -18.73 -1.51
CA GLN A 6 -19.01 -19.73 -0.80
C GLN A 6 -18.60 -21.17 -1.17
N LYS A 7 -17.97 -21.36 -2.33
CA LYS A 7 -17.59 -22.67 -2.88
C LYS A 7 -16.07 -22.87 -2.92
N GLN A 8 -15.30 -21.78 -3.01
CA GLN A 8 -13.85 -21.80 -3.08
C GLN A 8 -13.26 -21.26 -1.78
N HIS A 9 -12.37 -22.05 -1.17
CA HIS A 9 -11.66 -21.64 0.03
C HIS A 9 -10.31 -21.01 -0.33
N LEU A 10 -10.18 -19.71 -0.11
CA LEU A 10 -8.92 -18.99 -0.22
C LEU A 10 -8.05 -19.29 1.01
N GLN A 11 -6.80 -19.63 0.80
CA GLN A 11 -5.78 -19.71 1.85
C GLN A 11 -4.76 -18.58 1.68
N ILE A 12 -4.48 -17.84 2.75
CA ILE A 12 -3.51 -16.75 2.77
C ILE A 12 -2.40 -17.11 3.74
N TYR A 13 -1.16 -16.82 3.36
CA TYR A 13 -0.03 -16.95 4.28
C TYR A 13 -0.11 -15.86 5.35
N ASN A 14 -0.24 -16.26 6.61
CA ASN A 14 -0.33 -15.36 7.75
C ASN A 14 1.05 -15.22 8.39
N SER A 15 1.66 -14.03 8.26
CA SER A 15 2.98 -13.76 8.84
C SER A 15 3.02 -13.88 10.36
N LEU A 16 1.89 -13.73 11.07
CA LEU A 16 1.84 -13.88 12.54
C LEU A 16 2.00 -15.34 12.99
N SER A 17 1.45 -16.28 12.22
CA SER A 17 1.58 -17.72 12.52
C SER A 17 2.67 -18.41 11.71
N GLY A 18 3.15 -17.77 10.64
CA GLY A 18 4.13 -18.33 9.71
C GLY A 18 3.57 -19.45 8.81
N THR A 19 2.24 -19.59 8.71
CA THR A 19 1.59 -20.69 7.97
C THR A 19 0.47 -20.19 7.05
N LYS A 20 0.01 -21.04 6.12
CA LYS A 20 -1.17 -20.75 5.29
C LYS A 20 -2.44 -21.09 6.06
N GLU A 21 -3.32 -20.12 6.20
CA GLU A 21 -4.60 -20.25 6.91
C GLU A 21 -5.77 -20.01 5.97
N VAL A 22 -6.91 -20.65 6.25
CA VAL A 22 -8.14 -20.38 5.50
C VAL A 22 -8.60 -18.95 5.80
N PHE A 23 -8.68 -18.13 4.76
CA PHE A 23 -9.16 -16.76 4.88
C PHE A 23 -10.65 -16.76 5.25
N LYS A 24 -10.96 -16.12 6.37
CA LYS A 24 -12.32 -15.90 6.85
C LYS A 24 -12.52 -14.40 7.07
N PRO A 25 -13.46 -13.75 6.37
CA PRO A 25 -13.73 -12.34 6.60
C PRO A 25 -14.33 -12.12 7.99
N LEU A 26 -14.11 -10.94 8.57
CA LEU A 26 -14.72 -10.54 9.84
C LEU A 26 -16.25 -10.39 9.74
N LEU A 27 -16.73 -9.88 8.60
CA LEU A 27 -18.13 -9.77 8.26
C LEU A 27 -18.37 -10.54 6.97
N GLU A 28 -19.36 -11.44 6.95
CA GLU A 28 -19.63 -12.28 5.78
C GLU A 28 -19.81 -11.43 4.50
N GLY A 29 -19.17 -11.87 3.42
CA GLY A 29 -19.19 -11.18 2.12
C GLY A 29 -18.41 -9.86 2.06
N ASN A 30 -17.85 -9.36 3.16
CA ASN A 30 -17.17 -8.07 3.23
C ASN A 30 -15.70 -8.22 3.67
N VAL A 31 -14.79 -7.58 2.92
CA VAL A 31 -13.36 -7.62 3.22
C VAL A 31 -12.83 -6.20 3.36
N GLY A 32 -12.18 -5.91 4.49
CA GLY A 32 -11.33 -4.74 4.65
C GLY A 32 -9.88 -5.10 4.32
N MET A 33 -9.25 -4.36 3.42
CA MET A 33 -7.84 -4.55 3.07
C MET A 33 -7.10 -3.23 3.22
N TYR A 34 -6.10 -3.22 4.10
CA TYR A 34 -5.18 -2.08 4.27
C TYR A 34 -3.80 -2.48 3.78
N VAL A 35 -3.18 -1.60 2.99
CA VAL A 35 -1.80 -1.75 2.53
C VAL A 35 -1.08 -0.44 2.80
N CYS A 36 0.06 -0.50 3.48
CA CYS A 36 0.89 0.67 3.72
C CYS A 36 1.29 1.32 2.39
N GLY A 37 1.12 2.63 2.29
CA GLY A 37 1.52 3.41 1.13
C GLY A 37 2.97 3.90 1.21
N PRO A 38 3.40 4.67 0.20
CA PRO A 38 4.75 5.20 0.13
C PRO A 38 4.95 6.40 1.08
N THR A 39 6.20 6.59 1.51
CA THR A 39 6.68 7.90 1.97
C THR A 39 7.11 8.72 0.76
N VAL A 40 6.47 9.87 0.53
CA VAL A 40 6.56 10.63 -0.72
C VAL A 40 7.71 11.65 -0.70
N TYR A 41 8.94 11.15 -0.68
CA TYR A 41 10.17 11.96 -0.72
C TYR A 41 11.09 11.64 -1.93
N SER A 42 10.71 10.66 -2.75
CA SER A 42 11.51 10.24 -3.92
C SER A 42 10.66 9.56 -4.98
N ASN A 43 11.23 9.41 -6.18
CA ASN A 43 10.60 8.73 -7.30
C ASN A 43 10.23 7.28 -6.98
N VAL A 44 9.14 6.80 -7.58
CA VAL A 44 8.74 5.40 -7.48
C VAL A 44 9.77 4.51 -8.18
N HIS A 45 10.35 3.57 -7.43
CA HIS A 45 11.20 2.52 -7.99
C HIS A 45 10.45 1.20 -8.18
N LEU A 46 11.04 0.26 -8.92
CA LEU A 46 10.42 -1.02 -9.27
C LEU A 46 9.99 -1.84 -8.04
N GLY A 47 10.76 -1.77 -6.94
CA GLY A 47 10.39 -2.38 -5.66
C GLY A 47 9.03 -1.91 -5.13
N ASN A 48 8.71 -0.62 -5.25
CA ASN A 48 7.41 -0.07 -4.86
C ASN A 48 6.31 -0.63 -5.77
N VAL A 49 6.52 -0.60 -7.09
CA VAL A 49 5.56 -1.10 -8.08
C VAL A 49 5.23 -2.57 -7.83
N ARG A 50 6.23 -3.43 -7.58
CA ARG A 50 6.03 -4.85 -7.27
C ARG A 50 5.04 -5.04 -6.12
N THR A 51 5.21 -4.31 -5.03
CA THR A 51 4.34 -4.41 -3.85
C THR A 51 2.92 -4.00 -4.21
N PHE A 52 2.74 -2.83 -4.82
CA PHE A 52 1.41 -2.31 -5.11
C PHE A 52 0.66 -3.14 -6.18
N MET A 53 1.36 -3.67 -7.18
CA MET A 53 0.78 -4.59 -8.17
C MET A 53 0.40 -5.94 -7.54
N SER A 54 1.20 -6.45 -6.59
CA SER A 54 0.87 -7.70 -5.90
C SER A 54 -0.42 -7.59 -5.09
N PHE A 55 -0.60 -6.47 -4.38
CA PHE A 55 -1.83 -6.20 -3.63
C PHE A 55 -3.00 -5.80 -4.52
N ASP A 56 -2.76 -5.17 -5.68
CA ASP A 56 -3.82 -4.96 -6.68
C ASP A 56 -4.33 -6.30 -7.22
N MET A 57 -3.44 -7.25 -7.52
CA MET A 57 -3.83 -8.62 -7.89
C MET A 57 -4.65 -9.28 -6.77
N ALA A 58 -4.25 -9.14 -5.50
CA ALA A 58 -5.03 -9.65 -4.37
C ALA A 58 -6.42 -9.01 -4.28
N PHE A 59 -6.51 -7.67 -4.46
CA PHE A 59 -7.78 -6.94 -4.50
C PHE A 59 -8.69 -7.44 -5.63
N ARG A 60 -8.16 -7.54 -6.86
CA ARG A 60 -8.89 -8.02 -8.03
C ARG A 60 -9.37 -9.46 -7.83
N TYR A 61 -8.54 -10.31 -7.22
CA TYR A 61 -8.90 -11.69 -6.93
C TYR A 61 -10.00 -11.81 -5.87
N LEU A 62 -9.93 -11.05 -4.78
CA LEU A 62 -11.00 -11.01 -3.78
C LEU A 62 -12.33 -10.52 -4.38
N LYS A 63 -12.28 -9.51 -5.27
CA LYS A 63 -13.45 -9.07 -6.03
C LYS A 63 -13.98 -10.16 -6.97
N HIS A 64 -13.10 -10.86 -7.68
CA HIS A 64 -13.46 -11.98 -8.55
C HIS A 64 -14.17 -13.08 -7.76
N LEU A 65 -13.72 -13.37 -6.54
CA LEU A 65 -14.38 -14.33 -5.65
C LEU A 65 -15.79 -13.89 -5.21
N GLY A 66 -16.18 -12.64 -5.47
CA GLY A 66 -17.50 -12.08 -5.15
C GLY A 66 -17.57 -11.35 -3.81
N TYR A 67 -16.43 -11.04 -3.17
CA TYR A 67 -16.41 -10.21 -1.98
C TYR A 67 -16.65 -8.73 -2.30
N LYS A 68 -17.32 -8.03 -1.39
CA LYS A 68 -17.31 -6.57 -1.33
C LYS A 68 -16.06 -6.10 -0.58
N VAL A 69 -15.09 -5.58 -1.33
CA VAL A 69 -13.78 -5.23 -0.77
C VAL A 69 -13.64 -3.72 -0.60
N ARG A 70 -13.33 -3.27 0.62
CA ARG A 70 -12.86 -1.91 0.91
C ARG A 70 -11.35 -1.92 0.98
N TYR A 71 -10.71 -1.43 -0.08
CA TYR A 71 -9.25 -1.28 -0.15
C TYR A 71 -8.85 0.14 0.26
N VAL A 72 -8.00 0.26 1.28
CA VAL A 72 -7.46 1.51 1.80
C VAL A 72 -5.94 1.48 1.71
N ARG A 73 -5.35 2.59 1.27
CA ARG A 73 -3.90 2.82 1.25
C ARG A 73 -3.64 4.26 1.68
N ASN A 74 -2.72 4.46 2.61
CA ASN A 74 -2.33 5.80 3.06
C ASN A 74 -1.29 6.43 2.10
N ILE A 75 -0.98 7.70 2.30
CA ILE A 75 0.25 8.35 1.84
C ILE A 75 0.95 8.85 3.10
N THR A 76 2.25 8.61 3.23
CA THR A 76 3.04 9.14 4.35
C THR A 76 3.68 10.45 3.89
N ASP A 77 3.01 11.56 4.23
CA ASP A 77 3.34 12.95 3.87
C ASP A 77 4.13 13.70 4.96
N ALA A 78 4.29 13.10 6.14
CA ALA A 78 5.20 13.53 7.18
C ALA A 78 6.37 12.53 7.30
N GLY A 79 7.61 13.02 7.28
CA GLY A 79 8.77 12.18 7.51
C GLY A 79 8.74 11.62 8.92
N HIS A 80 9.24 10.40 9.08
CA HIS A 80 9.55 9.84 10.39
C HIS A 80 11.05 10.06 10.61
N LEU A 81 11.44 10.48 11.82
CA LEU A 81 12.84 10.50 12.24
C LEU A 81 13.35 9.05 12.16
N GLU A 82 14.51 8.83 11.55
CA GLU A 82 15.16 7.51 11.62
C GLU A 82 15.80 7.32 13.01
N ASP A 83 15.47 6.19 13.65
CA ASP A 83 15.97 5.68 14.94
C ASP A 83 15.43 6.31 16.24
N ASP A 84 15.29 5.45 17.26
CA ASP A 84 15.07 5.76 18.70
C ASP A 84 16.21 6.60 19.33
N ALA A 85 17.14 7.10 18.50
CA ALA A 85 18.33 7.84 18.87
C ALA A 85 18.36 9.20 18.16
N ASP A 86 17.29 10.00 18.27
CA ASP A 86 17.20 11.47 18.18
C ASP A 86 18.02 12.23 17.09
N GLN A 87 18.58 11.56 16.07
CA GLN A 87 19.46 12.16 15.06
C GLN A 87 19.06 11.83 13.62
N GLY A 88 17.99 11.08 13.39
CA GLY A 88 17.49 10.79 12.05
C GLY A 88 16.81 12.00 11.44
N GLU A 89 17.45 12.61 10.46
CA GLU A 89 16.89 13.75 9.73
C GLU A 89 15.65 13.36 8.90
N ASP A 90 14.58 14.15 8.99
CA ASP A 90 13.35 13.95 8.21
C ASP A 90 13.67 13.87 6.71
N LYS A 91 13.30 12.76 6.07
CA LYS A 91 13.60 12.48 4.65
C LYS A 91 12.98 13.51 3.70
N ILE A 92 11.81 14.04 4.03
CA ILE A 92 11.11 15.08 3.27
C ILE A 92 11.84 16.41 3.44
N ALA A 93 12.18 16.80 4.67
CA ALA A 93 12.94 18.02 4.92
C ALA A 93 14.33 17.99 4.27
N LYS A 94 15.01 16.83 4.33
CA LYS A 94 16.29 16.62 3.65
C LYS A 94 16.17 16.79 2.15
N LYS A 95 15.11 16.21 1.54
CA LYS A 95 14.86 16.33 0.11
C LYS A 95 14.53 17.77 -0.31
N ALA A 96 13.69 18.45 0.45
CA ALA A 96 13.30 19.84 0.25
C ALA A 96 14.52 20.77 0.15
N ARG A 97 15.48 20.64 1.09
CA ARG A 97 16.72 21.43 1.06
C ARG A 97 17.64 21.10 -0.13
N LEU A 98 17.70 19.83 -0.53
CA LEU A 98 18.49 19.42 -1.70
C LEU A 98 17.91 19.95 -3.01
N GLU A 99 16.58 20.04 -3.10
CA GLU A 99 15.86 20.49 -4.30
C GLU A 99 15.52 21.98 -4.29
N GLN A 100 15.82 22.68 -3.18
CA GLN A 100 15.52 24.11 -2.97
C GLN A 100 14.03 24.45 -3.14
N ILE A 101 13.17 23.58 -2.63
CA ILE A 101 11.71 23.74 -2.63
C ILE A 101 11.14 23.50 -1.23
N GLU A 102 9.88 23.86 -1.00
CA GLU A 102 9.24 23.65 0.30
C GLU A 102 8.89 22.15 0.53
N PRO A 103 8.88 21.67 1.80
CA PRO A 103 8.54 20.27 2.11
C PRO A 103 7.20 19.80 1.53
N MET A 104 6.19 20.67 1.50
CA MET A 104 4.89 20.30 0.93
C MET A 104 4.91 20.24 -0.60
N GLU A 105 5.83 20.95 -1.27
CA GLU A 105 6.03 20.82 -2.71
C GLU A 105 6.66 19.45 -3.03
N VAL A 106 7.63 19.00 -2.22
CA VAL A 106 8.19 17.63 -2.30
C VAL A 106 7.07 16.59 -2.16
N VAL A 107 6.28 16.67 -1.10
CA VAL A 107 5.15 15.76 -0.84
C VAL A 107 4.21 15.71 -2.03
N GLN A 108 3.81 16.87 -2.54
CA GLN A 108 2.86 16.97 -3.65
C GLN A 108 3.44 16.37 -4.93
N GLN A 109 4.67 16.73 -5.28
CA GLN A 109 5.35 16.23 -6.48
C GLN A 109 5.46 14.70 -6.47
N TYR A 110 5.99 14.13 -5.40
CA TYR A 110 6.18 12.67 -5.31
C TYR A 110 4.86 11.91 -5.13
N THR A 111 3.81 12.53 -4.56
CA THR A 111 2.46 11.94 -4.54
C THR A 111 1.86 11.87 -5.93
N ILE A 112 1.97 12.95 -6.72
CA ILE A 112 1.49 12.98 -8.10
C ILE A 112 2.24 11.96 -8.94
N ASP A 113 3.57 11.91 -8.83
CA ASP A 113 4.39 10.92 -9.53
C ASP A 113 4.02 9.50 -9.14
N PHE A 114 3.74 9.24 -7.86
CA PHE A 114 3.26 7.95 -7.39
C PHE A 114 1.97 7.51 -8.08
N HIS A 115 0.97 8.40 -8.14
CA HIS A 115 -0.29 8.12 -8.83
C HIS A 115 -0.08 7.91 -10.33
N ASN A 116 0.70 8.76 -10.99
CA ASN A 116 0.99 8.67 -12.42
C ASN A 116 1.68 7.35 -12.78
N ILE A 117 2.67 6.93 -11.98
CA ILE A 117 3.37 5.66 -12.20
C ILE A 117 2.42 4.48 -11.98
N LEU A 118 1.67 4.43 -10.88
CA LEU A 118 0.74 3.32 -10.66
C LEU A 118 -0.35 3.24 -11.73
N GLN A 119 -0.81 4.37 -12.28
CA GLN A 119 -1.78 4.37 -13.37
C GLN A 119 -1.21 3.75 -14.67
N LYS A 120 0.09 3.87 -14.92
CA LYS A 120 0.74 3.28 -16.10
C LYS A 120 0.84 1.75 -16.05
N PHE A 121 0.86 1.17 -14.85
CA PHE A 121 1.03 -0.28 -14.65
C PHE A 121 -0.28 -1.04 -14.41
N ASN A 122 -1.42 -0.34 -14.31
CA ASN A 122 -2.71 -0.89 -13.89
C ASN A 122 -3.72 -0.99 -15.04
#